data_AF-A0A553NNF7-F1
#
_entry.id   AF-A0A553NNF7-F1
#
_cell.length_a   1.000
_cell.length_b   1.000
_cell.length_c   1.000
_cell.angle_alpha   90.00
_cell.angle_beta   90.00
_cell.angle_gamma   90.00
#
_symmetry.space_group_name_H-M   'P 1'
#
loop_
_entity.id
_entity.type
_entity.pdbx_description
1 polymer ?
#
loop_
_entity_poly.entity_id
_entity_poly.type
_entity_poly.pdbx_seq_one_letter_code
_entity_poly.pdbx_strand_id
1 'polypeptide(L)'
;MWSNRFIQLSKYAVVSTMAIGVGYRIGQSNGHESADPWSVLKDLKAKPGLPIFGSVSAATAISRDLAPVQTPAEVAIPQKDVGIPSEPLPGQSRIMEIMRFGFPGLDNIRSHRDYVVSYDRRSRLAHWVFEHLTRESVKRNDQVDRQKSEFKEDLSIHPFFRSSNQDYKYSGFDRGHLAAAGNHRQNQDVCNETFLLSNMAPQVGVGFNRDKWEHLERYVRNLTKLYRNVYVCTGPLYLPKPGPDGKNYVRYQVIGANNVAVPTHFFKVIVGEMENRDLEMEAYVLPNEAIPDDVPPDSVERAAGLLFFDRIARNQLKKINGKKIGWL
;
A
#
# COMPACT_ATOMS: atom_id res chain seq x y z
N MET A 1 -62.02 11.09 -19.01
CA MET A 1 -61.03 12.19 -18.93
C MET A 1 -59.70 11.53 -18.55
N TRP A 2 -58.82 11.04 -19.42
CA TRP A 2 -58.14 11.62 -20.60
C TRP A 2 -57.52 13.00 -20.35
N SER A 3 -56.25 13.01 -19.91
CA SER A 3 -55.12 13.63 -20.64
C SER A 3 -53.82 12.96 -20.17
N ASN A 4 -53.23 12.03 -20.92
CA ASN A 4 -52.26 12.24 -22.01
C ASN A 4 -51.15 13.26 -21.69
N ARG A 5 -49.93 12.76 -21.45
CA ARG A 5 -48.82 12.92 -22.42
C ARG A 5 -47.95 11.67 -22.45
N PHE A 6 -47.74 11.18 -23.66
CA PHE A 6 -46.99 10.01 -24.06
C PHE A 6 -45.95 10.48 -25.11
N ILE A 7 -44.79 9.82 -25.12
CA ILE A 7 -43.90 9.56 -26.29
C ILE A 7 -43.06 10.75 -26.80
N GLN A 8 -41.71 10.63 -26.72
CA GLN A 8 -40.95 10.15 -27.88
C GLN A 8 -39.56 9.58 -27.54
N LEU A 9 -39.29 8.44 -28.19
CA LEU A 9 -38.11 7.60 -28.17
C LEU A 9 -36.92 8.19 -28.95
N SER A 10 -35.73 7.83 -28.49
CA SER A 10 -34.49 7.52 -29.22
C SER A 10 -34.05 8.42 -30.38
N LYS A 11 -32.88 9.05 -30.22
CA LYS A 11 -31.84 9.04 -31.26
C LYS A 11 -30.48 8.77 -30.63
N TYR A 12 -29.89 7.66 -31.02
CA TYR A 12 -28.48 7.38 -30.84
C TYR A 12 -27.64 8.43 -31.59
N ALA A 13 -26.59 8.92 -30.95
CA ALA A 13 -25.36 9.32 -31.62
C ALA A 13 -24.21 8.74 -30.79
N VAL A 14 -23.76 7.56 -31.21
CA VAL A 14 -22.41 7.08 -30.92
C VAL A 14 -21.48 7.99 -31.71
N VAL A 15 -20.67 8.78 -31.01
CA VAL A 15 -19.42 9.29 -31.55
C VAL A 15 -18.34 8.82 -30.59
N SER A 16 -17.79 7.66 -30.91
CA SER A 16 -16.46 7.28 -30.45
C SER A 16 -15.48 8.10 -31.28
N THR A 17 -14.84 9.07 -30.64
CA THR A 17 -13.56 9.60 -31.11
C THR A 17 -12.74 9.97 -29.88
N MET A 18 -11.60 9.30 -29.71
CA MET A 18 -10.49 9.86 -28.96
C MET A 18 -10.23 11.29 -29.45
N ALA A 19 -10.37 12.25 -28.56
CA ALA A 19 -9.75 13.56 -28.71
C ALA A 19 -9.41 14.08 -27.31
N ILE A 20 -8.12 14.21 -27.04
CA ILE A 20 -7.60 15.02 -25.95
C ILE A 20 -8.13 16.44 -26.19
N GLY A 21 -9.02 16.90 -25.33
CA GLY A 21 -9.65 18.21 -25.41
C GLY A 21 -9.72 18.85 -24.04
N VAL A 22 -8.75 19.72 -23.75
CA VAL A 22 -8.79 20.64 -22.61
C VAL A 22 -9.91 21.66 -22.88
N GLY A 23 -10.95 21.66 -22.05
CA GLY A 23 -12.06 22.61 -22.13
C GLY A 23 -12.27 23.32 -20.79
N TYR A 24 -11.77 24.55 -20.69
CA TYR A 24 -12.13 25.48 -19.61
C TYR A 24 -13.56 25.98 -19.82
N ARG A 25 -14.36 25.99 -18.76
CA ARG A 25 -15.61 26.76 -18.70
C ARG A 25 -15.45 27.81 -17.59
N ILE A 26 -15.06 29.03 -17.96
CA ILE A 26 -15.06 30.20 -17.08
C ILE A 26 -16.33 31.00 -17.37
N GLY A 27 -16.98 31.43 -16.30
CA GLY A 27 -18.24 32.18 -16.32
C GLY A 27 -18.14 33.55 -16.99
N GLN A 28 -19.28 34.01 -17.48
CA GLN A 28 -19.48 35.35 -18.00
C GLN A 28 -19.29 36.39 -16.90
N SER A 29 -18.44 37.39 -17.13
CA SER A 29 -18.61 38.74 -16.57
C SER A 29 -18.66 39.76 -17.70
N ASN A 30 -19.64 40.66 -17.61
CA ASN A 30 -19.88 41.76 -18.53
C ASN A 30 -18.86 42.87 -18.28
N GLY A 31 -18.29 43.46 -19.34
CA GLY A 31 -17.55 44.73 -19.23
C GLY A 31 -16.54 44.94 -20.35
N HIS A 32 -16.63 46.09 -21.01
CA HIS A 32 -15.93 46.50 -22.22
C HIS A 32 -14.40 46.69 -22.07
N GLU A 33 -13.72 46.39 -23.19
CA GLU A 33 -12.56 47.06 -23.81
C GLU A 33 -11.12 47.03 -23.22
N SER A 34 -10.32 46.21 -23.91
CA SER A 34 -9.00 46.50 -24.52
C SER A 34 -7.83 47.00 -23.67
N ALA A 35 -6.94 46.06 -23.29
CA ALA A 35 -5.47 46.27 -23.32
C ALA A 35 -4.72 44.92 -23.31
N ASP A 36 -3.83 44.75 -24.30
CA ASP A 36 -2.69 43.82 -24.43
C ASP A 36 -2.75 42.39 -23.79
N PRO A 37 -2.90 41.31 -24.60
CA PRO A 37 -2.96 39.92 -24.13
C PRO A 37 -1.72 39.41 -23.37
N TRP A 38 -0.58 40.10 -23.46
CA TRP A 38 0.67 39.65 -22.85
C TRP A 38 0.99 40.31 -21.51
N SER A 39 0.19 41.29 -21.07
CA SER A 39 0.37 41.96 -19.79
C SER A 39 -0.10 41.12 -18.58
N VAL A 40 -0.97 40.12 -18.81
CA VAL A 40 -1.55 39.26 -17.75
C VAL A 40 -0.62 38.12 -17.30
N LEU A 41 0.51 37.91 -17.99
CA LEU A 41 1.44 36.81 -17.70
C LEU A 41 2.60 37.18 -16.75
N LYS A 42 2.69 38.43 -16.29
CA LYS A 42 3.81 38.87 -15.43
C LYS A 42 3.62 38.64 -13.92
N ASP A 43 2.42 38.26 -13.46
CA ASP A 43 2.12 38.09 -12.03
C ASP A 43 1.60 36.70 -11.61
N LEU A 44 1.79 35.67 -12.44
CA LEU A 44 1.49 34.29 -12.03
C LEU A 44 2.59 33.74 -11.11
N LYS A 45 2.44 34.01 -9.81
CA LYS A 45 3.12 33.27 -8.74
C LYS A 45 2.97 31.77 -9.00
N ALA A 46 4.10 31.09 -9.22
CA ALA A 46 4.17 29.65 -9.38
C ALA A 46 3.52 28.94 -8.18
N LYS A 47 2.32 28.38 -8.40
CA LYS A 47 1.72 27.40 -7.49
C LYS A 47 2.07 26.01 -8.02
N PRO A 48 2.53 25.07 -7.18
CA PRO A 48 2.90 23.74 -7.63
C PRO A 48 1.68 23.04 -8.25
N GLY A 49 1.89 22.54 -9.46
CA GLY A 49 0.88 21.85 -10.28
C GLY A 49 0.32 20.60 -9.59
N LEU A 50 -0.91 20.27 -9.97
CA LEU A 50 -1.62 19.06 -9.55
C LEU A 50 -0.79 17.80 -9.87
N PRO A 51 -0.70 16.83 -8.96
CA PRO A 51 0.02 15.59 -9.23
C PRO A 51 -0.69 14.80 -10.33
N ILE A 52 0.12 14.34 -11.28
CA ILE A 52 -0.24 13.33 -12.28
C ILE A 52 -0.63 12.06 -11.50
N PHE A 53 -1.77 11.47 -11.88
CA PHE A 53 -2.40 10.32 -11.24
C PHE A 53 -1.40 9.18 -10.96
N GLY A 54 -1.13 8.91 -9.69
CA GLY A 54 -0.60 7.62 -9.26
C GLY A 54 -1.67 6.56 -9.49
N SER A 55 -1.28 5.44 -10.07
CA SER A 55 -2.13 4.28 -10.29
C SER A 55 -2.77 3.86 -8.96
N VAL A 56 -4.08 4.09 -8.84
CA VAL A 56 -4.91 3.31 -7.92
C VAL A 56 -4.80 1.86 -8.40
N SER A 57 -4.25 0.97 -7.58
CA SER A 57 -4.49 -0.47 -7.75
C SER A 57 -5.96 -0.75 -7.44
N ALA A 58 -6.82 -0.42 -8.40
CA ALA A 58 -8.18 -0.92 -8.43
C ALA A 58 -8.11 -2.35 -8.99
N ALA A 59 -8.43 -3.34 -8.15
CA ALA A 59 -8.61 -4.71 -8.62
C ALA A 59 -9.69 -4.71 -9.72
N THR A 60 -9.31 -5.10 -10.94
CA THR A 60 -10.26 -5.31 -12.03
C THR A 60 -10.93 -6.65 -11.84
N ALA A 61 -12.25 -6.66 -11.65
CA ALA A 61 -13.04 -7.89 -11.66
C ALA A 61 -13.17 -8.39 -13.10
N ILE A 62 -12.51 -9.49 -13.44
CA ILE A 62 -12.79 -10.21 -14.70
C ILE A 62 -14.11 -10.93 -14.50
N SER A 63 -15.19 -10.38 -15.07
CA SER A 63 -16.46 -11.11 -15.19
C SER A 63 -16.29 -12.22 -16.22
N ARG A 64 -16.53 -13.47 -15.81
CA ARG A 64 -16.73 -14.58 -16.73
C ARG A 64 -18.06 -14.33 -17.42
N ASP A 65 -18.01 -13.88 -18.68
CA ASP A 65 -19.01 -14.14 -19.73
C ASP A 65 -18.89 -13.09 -20.84
N LEU A 66 -17.80 -13.14 -21.61
CA LEU A 66 -17.75 -12.57 -22.96
C LEU A 66 -16.93 -13.51 -23.85
N ALA A 67 -17.48 -13.84 -25.01
CA ALA A 67 -16.95 -14.75 -26.03
C ALA A 67 -15.50 -14.40 -26.48
N PRO A 68 -14.73 -15.36 -27.03
CA PRO A 68 -13.31 -15.14 -27.31
C PRO A 68 -13.14 -14.12 -28.45
N VAL A 69 -12.67 -12.92 -28.11
CA VAL A 69 -12.10 -11.98 -29.08
C VAL A 69 -10.66 -12.41 -29.32
N GLN A 70 -10.32 -12.67 -30.58
CA GLN A 70 -8.95 -12.96 -31.01
C GLN A 70 -8.04 -11.78 -30.62
N THR A 71 -7.11 -12.01 -29.71
CA THR A 71 -6.08 -11.05 -29.33
C THR A 71 -5.06 -10.92 -30.47
N PRO A 72 -4.72 -9.69 -30.92
CA PRO A 72 -3.51 -9.50 -31.71
C PRO A 72 -2.29 -9.90 -30.87
N ALA A 73 -1.31 -10.55 -31.50
CA ALA A 73 -0.12 -11.09 -30.88
C ALA A 73 0.50 -10.13 -29.85
N GLU A 74 0.55 -10.60 -28.61
CA GLU A 74 1.26 -9.94 -27.51
C GLU A 74 2.74 -9.89 -27.89
N VAL A 75 3.27 -8.68 -28.10
CA VAL A 75 4.71 -8.47 -28.26
C VAL A 75 5.35 -8.83 -26.92
N ALA A 76 5.86 -10.06 -26.84
CA ALA A 76 6.63 -10.53 -25.70
C ALA A 76 7.84 -9.60 -25.50
N ILE A 77 7.77 -8.76 -24.47
CA ILE A 77 8.95 -8.10 -23.94
C ILE A 77 9.80 -9.23 -23.35
N PRO A 78 11.06 -9.44 -23.81
CA PRO A 78 11.86 -10.54 -23.30
C PRO A 78 12.09 -10.34 -21.79
N GLN A 79 11.51 -11.23 -20.99
CA GLN A 79 11.90 -11.40 -19.59
C GLN A 79 13.37 -11.84 -19.60
N LYS A 80 14.28 -10.89 -19.43
CA LYS A 80 15.66 -11.21 -19.09
C LYS A 80 15.60 -12.03 -17.81
N ASP A 81 16.18 -13.24 -17.83
CA ASP A 81 16.49 -14.01 -16.62
C ASP A 81 17.47 -13.19 -15.77
N VAL A 82 16.94 -12.23 -15.01
CA VAL A 82 17.70 -11.50 -14.01
C VAL A 82 17.80 -12.47 -12.83
N GLY A 83 18.96 -13.09 -12.66
CA GLY A 83 19.24 -13.91 -11.48
C GLY A 83 18.96 -13.16 -10.18
N ILE A 84 18.83 -13.89 -9.07
CA ILE A 84 18.60 -13.32 -7.73
C ILE A 84 19.59 -12.16 -7.51
N PRO A 85 19.11 -10.93 -7.22
CA PRO A 85 20.00 -9.78 -7.01
C PRO A 85 21.08 -10.11 -5.99
N SER A 86 22.33 -9.74 -6.29
CA SER A 86 23.47 -9.95 -5.40
C SER A 86 23.21 -9.33 -4.02
N GLU A 87 23.82 -9.90 -2.98
CA GLU A 87 23.77 -9.25 -1.66
C GLU A 87 24.44 -7.87 -1.74
N PRO A 88 23.90 -6.84 -1.07
CA PRO A 88 24.56 -5.56 -0.91
C PRO A 88 25.94 -5.77 -0.27
N LEU A 89 26.95 -5.05 -0.76
CA LEU A 89 28.28 -5.09 -0.18
C LEU A 89 28.27 -4.44 1.22
N PRO A 90 29.12 -4.89 2.17
CA PRO A 90 29.29 -4.23 3.45
C PRO A 90 29.58 -2.73 3.26
N GLY A 91 28.79 -1.86 3.92
CA GLY A 91 28.94 -0.40 3.83
C GLY A 91 28.07 0.29 2.76
N GLN A 92 27.19 -0.43 2.05
CA GLN A 92 26.15 0.19 1.23
C GLN A 92 25.06 0.87 2.08
N SER A 93 24.28 1.76 1.44
CA SER A 93 23.17 2.44 2.11
C SER A 93 22.11 1.44 2.57
N ARG A 94 21.62 1.58 3.81
CA ARG A 94 20.61 0.69 4.42
C ARG A 94 19.35 0.55 3.58
N ILE A 95 18.95 1.59 2.84
CA ILE A 95 17.82 1.52 1.90
C ILE A 95 18.06 0.48 0.78
N MET A 96 19.29 0.35 0.28
CA MET A 96 19.61 -0.62 -0.78
C MET A 96 19.56 -2.05 -0.26
N GLU A 97 19.90 -2.25 1.02
CA GLU A 97 19.74 -3.54 1.68
C GLU A 97 18.28 -3.91 1.84
N ILE A 98 17.45 -2.98 2.32
CA ILE A 98 16.02 -3.21 2.54
C ILE A 98 15.30 -3.45 1.20
N MET A 99 15.62 -2.65 0.19
CA MET A 99 14.95 -2.66 -1.11
C MET A 99 15.65 -3.53 -2.17
N ARG A 100 16.43 -4.53 -1.73
CA ARG A 100 17.19 -5.43 -2.62
C ARG A 100 16.33 -6.05 -3.73
N PHE A 101 15.09 -6.42 -3.40
CA PHE A 101 14.15 -7.05 -4.33
C PHE A 101 13.21 -6.09 -5.04
N GLY A 102 13.48 -4.78 -5.01
CA GLY A 102 12.71 -3.77 -5.72
C GLY A 102 11.71 -3.03 -4.84
N PHE A 103 11.10 -2.01 -5.42
CA PHE A 103 10.11 -1.14 -4.78
C PHE A 103 8.71 -1.56 -5.23
N PRO A 104 7.76 -1.88 -4.32
CA PRO A 104 6.38 -2.18 -4.70
C PRO A 104 5.66 -1.04 -5.44
N GLY A 105 6.11 0.20 -5.24
CA GLY A 105 5.68 1.41 -5.94
C GLY A 105 6.63 2.57 -5.60
N LEU A 106 6.45 3.74 -6.20
CA LEU A 106 7.39 4.87 -6.02
C LEU A 106 6.74 6.15 -5.46
N ASP A 107 5.48 6.08 -5.01
CA ASP A 107 4.78 7.26 -4.50
C ASP A 107 5.27 7.64 -3.09
N ASN A 108 5.64 8.91 -2.92
CA ASN A 108 6.10 9.54 -1.66
C ASN A 108 6.98 8.63 -0.77
N ILE A 109 8.11 8.15 -1.32
CA ILE A 109 9.04 7.28 -0.60
C ILE A 109 9.77 8.05 0.51
N ARG A 110 9.86 7.43 1.68
CA ARG A 110 10.66 7.87 2.84
C ARG A 110 11.54 6.72 3.30
N SER A 111 12.84 6.99 3.42
CA SER A 111 13.77 6.06 4.06
C SER A 111 13.91 6.46 5.51
N HIS A 112 13.55 5.56 6.42
CA HIS A 112 13.90 5.65 7.82
C HIS A 112 15.20 4.88 8.07
N ARG A 113 15.70 4.87 9.31
CA ARG A 113 16.97 4.24 9.65
C ARG A 113 16.98 2.74 9.36
N ASP A 114 15.84 2.06 9.50
CA ASP A 114 15.80 0.60 9.40
C ASP A 114 14.55 0.04 8.69
N TYR A 115 13.74 0.90 8.08
CA TYR A 115 12.61 0.52 7.25
C TYR A 115 12.34 1.58 6.18
N VAL A 116 11.59 1.21 5.14
CA VAL A 116 11.20 2.12 4.05
C VAL A 116 9.69 2.22 4.02
N VAL A 117 9.16 3.43 3.79
CA VAL A 117 7.72 3.71 3.70
C VAL A 117 7.41 4.35 2.36
N SER A 118 6.32 3.92 1.72
CA SER A 118 5.64 4.69 0.67
C SER A 118 4.36 5.28 1.26
N TYR A 119 4.21 6.61 1.27
CA TYR A 119 3.12 7.26 1.98
C TYR A 119 1.97 7.72 1.06
N ASP A 120 0.75 7.27 1.34
CA ASP A 120 -0.47 7.71 0.68
C ASP A 120 -1.02 8.98 1.33
N ARG A 121 -0.73 10.12 0.71
CA ARG A 121 -1.23 11.44 1.16
C ARG A 121 -2.76 11.53 1.18
N ARG A 122 -3.48 10.71 0.41
CA ARG A 122 -4.95 10.72 0.34
C ARG A 122 -5.56 9.97 1.52
N SER A 123 -5.06 8.79 1.86
CA SER A 123 -5.56 8.01 3.00
C SER A 123 -4.94 8.40 4.33
N ARG A 124 -3.83 9.15 4.32
CA ARG A 124 -3.03 9.55 5.50
C ARG A 124 -2.32 8.36 6.16
N LEU A 125 -2.12 7.28 5.41
CA LEU A 125 -1.44 6.05 5.82
C LEU A 125 -0.29 5.73 4.85
N ALA A 126 0.50 4.70 5.14
CA ALA A 126 1.38 4.14 4.11
C ALA A 126 0.58 3.36 3.05
N HIS A 127 1.00 3.43 1.79
CA HIS A 127 0.69 2.43 0.77
C HIS A 127 1.29 1.08 1.17
N TRP A 128 2.55 1.10 1.59
CA TRP A 128 3.29 -0.04 2.09
C TRP A 128 4.49 0.42 2.90
N VAL A 129 4.97 -0.47 3.75
CA VAL A 129 6.27 -0.40 4.41
C VAL A 129 7.08 -1.64 4.06
N PHE A 130 8.40 -1.51 4.09
CA PHE A 130 9.32 -2.59 3.75
C PHE A 130 10.42 -2.69 4.79
N GLU A 131 10.68 -3.90 5.26
CA GLU A 131 11.66 -4.21 6.30
C GLU A 131 12.57 -5.34 5.83
N HIS A 132 13.84 -5.28 6.23
CA HIS A 132 14.81 -6.37 6.07
C HIS A 132 15.31 -6.78 7.46
N LEU A 133 14.97 -7.99 7.86
CA LEU A 133 15.22 -8.55 9.17
C LEU A 133 16.32 -9.61 9.10
N THR A 134 17.21 -9.57 10.08
CA THR A 134 18.18 -10.63 10.35
C THR A 134 17.99 -11.13 11.77
N ARG A 135 18.62 -12.25 12.12
CA ARG A 135 18.62 -12.74 13.50
C ARG A 135 19.15 -11.69 14.47
N GLU A 136 20.14 -10.92 14.06
CA GLU A 136 20.78 -9.86 14.85
C GLU A 136 19.85 -8.65 15.02
N SER A 137 19.14 -8.22 13.97
CA SER A 137 18.30 -7.00 14.02
C SER A 137 17.10 -7.13 14.96
N VAL A 138 16.52 -8.34 15.06
CA VAL A 138 15.34 -8.61 15.89
C VAL A 138 15.68 -9.17 17.28
N LYS A 139 16.97 -9.40 17.56
CA LYS A 139 17.44 -9.91 18.85
C LYS A 139 17.04 -8.94 19.96
N ARG A 140 16.68 -9.49 21.13
CA ARG A 140 16.44 -8.67 22.32
C ARG A 140 17.68 -7.85 22.65
N ASN A 141 17.48 -6.53 22.76
CA ASN A 141 18.46 -5.57 23.21
C ASN A 141 17.90 -4.85 24.44
N ASP A 142 18.55 -5.03 25.59
CA ASP A 142 18.10 -4.45 26.86
C ASP A 142 18.33 -2.92 26.94
N GLN A 143 19.07 -2.35 25.98
CA GLN A 143 19.21 -0.90 25.83
C GLN A 143 18.04 -0.25 25.09
N VAL A 144 17.15 -1.03 24.46
CA VAL A 144 15.98 -0.54 23.74
C VAL A 144 14.74 -0.79 24.57
N ASP A 145 14.10 0.31 24.97
CA ASP A 145 12.88 0.33 25.75
C ASP A 145 11.76 1.01 24.96
N ARG A 146 10.80 0.18 24.52
CA ARG A 146 9.62 0.62 23.77
C ARG A 146 8.75 1.60 24.58
N GLN A 147 8.77 1.53 25.91
CA GLN A 147 7.98 2.43 26.75
C GLN A 147 8.46 3.88 26.69
N LYS A 148 9.70 4.11 26.24
CA LYS A 148 10.27 5.46 26.01
C LYS A 148 9.91 6.04 24.64
N SER A 149 9.22 5.28 23.79
CA SER A 149 8.83 5.72 22.46
C SER A 149 7.44 6.38 22.50
N GLU A 150 7.32 7.50 21.80
CA GLU A 150 6.09 8.29 21.75
C GLU A 150 5.53 8.34 20.33
N PHE A 151 4.22 8.10 20.20
CA PHE A 151 3.51 8.32 18.95
C PHE A 151 3.53 9.80 18.60
N LYS A 152 4.11 10.15 17.46
CA LYS A 152 4.23 11.55 17.03
C LYS A 152 4.06 11.71 15.53
N GLU A 153 3.63 12.88 15.12
CA GLU A 153 3.52 13.22 13.71
C GLU A 153 4.87 13.15 13.00
N ASP A 154 4.83 12.74 11.74
CA ASP A 154 5.98 12.86 10.85
C ASP A 154 5.99 14.25 10.20
N LEU A 155 6.84 15.12 10.74
CA LEU A 155 6.96 16.51 10.30
C LEU A 155 7.52 16.65 8.89
N SER A 156 8.11 15.59 8.32
CA SER A 156 8.60 15.58 6.94
C SER A 156 7.45 15.43 5.92
N ILE A 157 6.22 15.16 6.36
CA ILE A 157 5.00 15.20 5.56
C ILE A 157 4.41 16.61 5.61
N HIS A 158 3.85 17.10 4.51
CA HIS A 158 3.17 18.40 4.51
C HIS A 158 1.92 18.36 5.43
N PRO A 159 1.63 19.41 6.23
CA PRO A 159 0.55 19.39 7.23
C PRO A 159 -0.81 18.90 6.73
N PHE A 160 -1.22 19.24 5.51
CA PHE A 160 -2.50 18.79 4.91
C PHE A 160 -2.67 17.27 4.78
N PHE A 161 -1.56 16.54 4.80
CA PHE A 161 -1.52 15.10 4.57
C PHE A 161 -1.03 14.34 5.79
N ARG A 162 -0.86 14.99 6.96
CA ARG A 162 -0.48 14.31 8.19
C ARG A 162 -1.71 13.71 8.86
N SER A 163 -1.54 12.54 9.42
CA SER A 163 -2.36 12.08 10.54
C SER A 163 -1.79 12.59 11.86
N SER A 164 -2.64 12.88 12.82
CA SER A 164 -2.31 13.35 14.17
C SER A 164 -2.82 12.36 15.23
N ASN A 165 -2.30 12.44 16.46
CA ASN A 165 -2.82 11.63 17.57
C ASN A 165 -4.30 11.92 17.86
N GLN A 166 -4.77 13.13 17.55
CA GLN A 166 -6.16 13.53 17.77
C GLN A 166 -7.13 12.81 16.83
N ASP A 167 -6.66 12.36 15.65
CA ASP A 167 -7.49 11.59 14.72
C ASP A 167 -7.81 10.18 15.24
N TYR A 168 -6.87 9.59 15.99
CA TYR A 168 -7.01 8.26 16.60
C TYR A 168 -7.72 8.30 17.96
N LYS A 169 -7.64 9.43 18.67
CA LYS A 169 -8.21 9.58 20.01
C LYS A 169 -9.73 9.35 19.98
N TYR A 170 -10.22 8.41 20.79
CA TYR A 170 -11.63 8.01 20.86
C TYR A 170 -12.24 7.51 19.53
N SER A 171 -11.41 7.12 18.56
CA SER A 171 -11.88 6.60 17.26
C SER A 171 -12.42 5.17 17.34
N GLY A 172 -12.10 4.44 18.40
CA GLY A 172 -12.32 2.99 18.51
C GLY A 172 -11.18 2.14 17.94
N PHE A 173 -10.16 2.77 17.33
CA PHE A 173 -9.02 2.10 16.72
C PHE A 173 -7.71 2.38 17.46
N ASP A 174 -6.82 1.39 17.45
CA ASP A 174 -5.43 1.57 17.82
C ASP A 174 -4.63 2.26 16.71
N ARG A 175 -3.51 2.87 17.11
CA ARG A 175 -2.41 3.25 16.21
C ARG A 175 -1.60 1.99 15.91
N GLY A 176 -2.07 1.21 14.96
CA GLY A 176 -1.45 -0.06 14.56
C GLY A 176 -0.20 0.17 13.71
N HIS A 177 0.92 -0.43 14.10
CA HIS A 177 2.17 -0.30 13.36
C HIS A 177 2.10 -1.14 12.07
N LEU A 178 2.66 -0.62 10.97
CA LEU A 178 2.93 -1.44 9.79
C LEU A 178 4.33 -2.07 9.89
N ALA A 179 5.35 -1.25 10.14
CA ALA A 179 6.70 -1.69 10.51
C ALA A 179 6.77 -1.77 12.04
N ALA A 180 6.83 -3.00 12.56
CA ALA A 180 6.60 -3.25 13.98
C ALA A 180 7.81 -2.86 14.82
N ALA A 181 7.61 -2.15 15.94
CA ALA A 181 8.70 -1.77 16.86
C ALA A 181 9.58 -2.97 17.30
N GLY A 182 8.98 -4.16 17.44
CA GLY A 182 9.69 -5.39 17.80
C GLY A 182 10.69 -5.89 16.74
N ASN A 183 10.62 -5.39 15.51
CA ASN A 183 11.52 -5.74 14.42
C ASN A 183 12.78 -4.87 14.38
N HIS A 184 12.77 -3.75 15.12
CA HIS A 184 13.72 -2.64 15.01
C HIS A 184 14.38 -2.36 16.38
N ARG A 185 15.26 -3.26 16.81
CA ARG A 185 15.80 -3.31 18.19
C ARG A 185 17.30 -2.99 18.30
N GLN A 186 17.91 -2.50 17.24
CA GLN A 186 19.34 -2.20 17.20
C GLN A 186 19.72 -1.08 18.17
N ASN A 187 18.91 -0.03 18.23
CA ASN A 187 19.05 1.08 19.18
C ASN A 187 17.70 1.80 19.38
N GLN A 188 17.65 2.69 20.38
CA GLN A 188 16.42 3.37 20.76
C GLN A 188 15.87 4.27 19.65
N ASP A 189 16.72 4.95 18.88
CA ASP A 189 16.27 5.85 17.80
C ASP A 189 15.57 5.07 16.68
N VAL A 190 16.12 3.92 16.31
CA VAL A 190 15.54 3.02 15.30
C VAL A 190 14.15 2.54 15.75
N CYS A 191 14.01 2.16 17.02
CA CYS A 191 12.70 1.84 17.61
C CYS A 191 11.75 3.06 17.60
N ASN A 192 12.23 4.24 18.00
CA ASN A 192 11.45 5.47 18.06
C ASN A 192 10.89 5.90 16.70
N GLU A 193 11.63 5.68 15.61
CA GLU A 193 11.16 6.02 14.25
C GLU A 193 9.95 5.18 13.83
N THR A 194 9.75 3.99 14.41
CA THR A 194 8.56 3.18 14.13
C THR A 194 7.28 3.79 14.71
N PHE A 195 7.39 4.71 15.68
CA PHE A 195 6.25 5.39 16.31
C PHE A 195 5.80 6.67 15.57
N LEU A 196 6.41 6.97 14.41
CA LEU A 196 5.91 8.01 13.52
C LEU A 196 4.52 7.63 13.01
N LEU A 197 3.59 8.58 13.02
CA LEU A 197 2.22 8.33 12.55
C LEU A 197 2.14 8.02 11.04
N SER A 198 3.20 8.30 10.28
CA SER A 198 3.34 7.87 8.88
C SER A 198 3.47 6.35 8.72
N ASN A 199 3.83 5.64 9.78
CA ASN A 199 3.89 4.18 9.88
C ASN A 199 2.64 3.56 10.54
N MET A 200 1.63 4.39 10.87
CA MET A 200 0.42 3.92 11.55
C MET A 200 -0.74 3.71 10.60
N ALA A 201 -1.61 2.76 10.94
CA ALA A 201 -2.94 2.63 10.40
C ALA A 201 -3.97 2.36 11.51
N PRO A 202 -5.24 2.82 11.35
CA PRO A 202 -6.31 2.45 12.27
C PRO A 202 -6.54 0.94 12.24
N GLN A 203 -6.23 0.28 13.34
CA GLN A 203 -6.42 -1.15 13.50
C GLN A 203 -7.38 -1.44 14.65
N VAL A 204 -8.24 -2.44 14.49
CA VAL A 204 -9.03 -2.98 15.60
C VAL A 204 -8.07 -3.44 16.69
N GLY A 205 -8.33 -3.05 17.95
CA GLY A 205 -7.43 -3.32 19.07
C GLY A 205 -7.46 -4.79 19.50
N VAL A 206 -8.43 -5.13 20.34
CA VAL A 206 -8.63 -6.50 20.86
C VAL A 206 -9.14 -7.40 19.73
N GLY A 207 -8.57 -8.60 19.63
CA GLY A 207 -8.82 -9.59 18.59
C GLY A 207 -8.03 -9.36 17.30
N PHE A 208 -7.30 -8.25 17.15
CA PHE A 208 -6.53 -7.96 15.94
C PHE A 208 -5.14 -7.38 16.25
N ASN A 209 -4.97 -6.05 16.35
CA ASN A 209 -3.66 -5.40 16.55
C ASN A 209 -2.90 -5.95 17.77
N ARG A 210 -3.62 -6.17 18.88
CA ARG A 210 -3.02 -6.61 20.14
C ARG A 210 -2.84 -8.13 20.24
N ASP A 211 -3.41 -8.87 19.30
CA ASP A 211 -3.52 -10.33 19.34
C ASP A 211 -3.05 -10.93 18.00
N LYS A 212 -3.96 -11.21 17.05
CA LYS A 212 -3.65 -11.94 15.81
C LYS A 212 -2.63 -11.27 14.90
N TRP A 213 -2.68 -9.95 14.80
CA TRP A 213 -1.68 -9.20 14.03
C TRP A 213 -0.31 -9.28 14.69
N GLU A 214 -0.23 -9.14 16.03
CA GLU A 214 1.01 -9.32 16.78
C GLU A 214 1.54 -10.76 16.67
N HIS A 215 0.67 -11.78 16.68
CA HIS A 215 1.06 -13.17 16.48
C HIS A 215 1.72 -13.37 15.11
N LEU A 216 1.16 -12.77 14.05
CA LEU A 216 1.76 -12.80 12.72
C LEU A 216 3.10 -12.05 12.70
N GLU A 217 3.22 -10.89 13.35
CA GLU A 217 4.49 -10.18 13.47
C GLU A 217 5.55 -11.01 14.22
N ARG A 218 5.15 -11.70 15.30
CA ARG A 218 6.03 -12.58 16.07
C ARG A 218 6.47 -13.78 15.25
N TYR A 219 5.57 -14.35 14.45
CA TYR A 219 5.89 -15.40 13.49
C TYR A 219 6.94 -14.93 12.48
N VAL A 220 6.74 -13.77 11.83
CA VAL A 220 7.71 -13.20 10.89
C VAL A 220 9.07 -12.97 11.55
N ARG A 221 9.13 -12.48 12.79
CA ARG A 221 10.41 -12.37 13.53
C ARG A 221 11.05 -13.73 13.75
N ASN A 222 10.28 -14.76 14.09
CA ASN A 222 10.80 -16.11 14.31
C ASN A 222 11.34 -16.75 13.04
N LEU A 223 10.89 -16.33 11.84
CA LEU A 223 11.44 -16.80 10.57
C LEU A 223 12.94 -16.50 10.42
N THR A 224 13.49 -15.49 11.10
CA THR A 224 14.94 -15.21 11.16
C THR A 224 15.76 -16.32 11.85
N LYS A 225 15.09 -17.28 12.49
CA LYS A 225 15.75 -18.49 13.03
C LYS A 225 15.99 -19.53 11.94
N LEU A 226 15.16 -19.52 10.89
CA LEU A 226 15.20 -20.45 9.76
C LEU A 226 15.95 -19.85 8.57
N TYR A 227 15.62 -18.61 8.21
CA TYR A 227 16.21 -17.89 7.09
C TYR A 227 17.29 -16.93 7.59
N ARG A 228 18.36 -16.79 6.80
CA ARG A 228 19.44 -15.84 7.06
C ARG A 228 18.95 -14.40 6.94
N ASN A 229 18.17 -14.11 5.88
CA ASN A 229 17.55 -12.82 5.65
C ASN A 229 16.04 -13.01 5.50
N VAL A 230 15.24 -12.14 6.12
CA VAL A 230 13.78 -12.10 5.97
C VAL A 230 13.37 -10.71 5.49
N TYR A 231 12.75 -10.64 4.33
CA TYR A 231 12.23 -9.42 3.75
C TYR A 231 10.71 -9.41 3.89
N VAL A 232 10.15 -8.35 4.44
CA VAL A 232 8.70 -8.25 4.65
C VAL A 232 8.16 -6.92 4.14
N CYS A 233 7.12 -7.01 3.31
CA CYS A 233 6.31 -5.89 2.89
C CYS A 233 4.97 -5.94 3.62
N THR A 234 4.60 -4.85 4.29
CA THR A 234 3.34 -4.75 5.04
C THR A 234 2.53 -3.56 4.52
N GLY A 235 1.21 -3.68 4.41
CA GLY A 235 0.38 -2.53 4.02
C GLY A 235 -1.13 -2.76 4.16
N PRO A 236 -1.92 -1.69 4.02
CA PRO A 236 -3.39 -1.74 4.07
C PRO A 236 -4.01 -2.19 2.74
N LEU A 237 -5.25 -2.71 2.82
CA LEU A 237 -6.10 -3.01 1.66
C LEU A 237 -7.52 -2.48 1.84
N TYR A 238 -8.14 -2.12 0.72
CA TYR A 238 -9.52 -1.67 0.63
C TYR A 238 -10.29 -2.59 -0.33
N LEU A 239 -10.78 -3.71 0.20
CA LEU A 239 -11.37 -4.77 -0.61
C LEU A 239 -12.88 -4.54 -0.86
N PRO A 240 -13.37 -4.81 -2.08
CA PRO A 240 -14.79 -4.66 -2.39
C PRO A 240 -15.63 -5.74 -1.70
N LYS A 241 -16.85 -5.37 -1.30
CA LYS A 241 -17.90 -6.31 -0.86
C LYS A 241 -19.17 -6.09 -1.69
N PRO A 242 -19.96 -7.15 -1.99
CA PRO A 242 -21.23 -7.00 -2.67
C PRO A 242 -22.23 -6.24 -1.81
N GLY A 243 -22.93 -5.28 -2.42
CA GLY A 243 -24.03 -4.55 -1.83
C GLY A 243 -25.38 -5.27 -2.02
N PRO A 244 -26.46 -4.75 -1.39
CA PRO A 244 -27.81 -5.32 -1.53
C PRO A 244 -28.35 -5.33 -2.97
N ASP A 245 -27.80 -4.49 -3.86
CA ASP A 245 -28.16 -4.40 -5.27
C ASP A 245 -27.33 -5.36 -6.17
N GLY A 246 -26.50 -6.22 -5.58
CA GLY A 246 -25.64 -7.16 -6.27
C GLY A 246 -24.37 -6.54 -6.88
N LYS A 247 -24.12 -5.23 -6.72
CA LYS A 247 -22.90 -4.56 -7.21
C LYS A 247 -21.81 -4.56 -6.16
N ASN A 248 -20.55 -4.49 -6.60
CA ASN A 248 -19.39 -4.43 -5.71
C ASN A 248 -19.08 -2.99 -5.29
N TYR A 249 -18.88 -2.78 -3.99
CA TYR A 249 -18.50 -1.49 -3.42
C TYR A 249 -17.29 -1.61 -2.50
N VAL A 250 -16.39 -0.64 -2.60
CA VAL A 250 -15.37 -0.40 -1.58
C VAL A 250 -15.93 0.63 -0.60
N ARG A 251 -16.13 0.22 0.66
CA ARG A 251 -16.60 1.10 1.74
C ARG A 251 -15.68 0.95 2.94
N TYR A 252 -15.22 2.06 3.47
CA TYR A 252 -14.37 2.10 4.65
C TYR A 252 -14.65 3.37 5.46
N GLN A 253 -14.42 3.30 6.76
CA GLN A 253 -14.54 4.45 7.66
C GLN A 253 -13.35 5.40 7.47
N VAL A 254 -13.54 6.68 7.72
CA VAL A 254 -12.47 7.65 7.96
C VAL A 254 -12.61 8.20 9.38
N ILE A 255 -11.49 8.47 10.06
CA ILE A 255 -11.46 8.96 11.44
C ILE A 255 -10.75 10.31 11.55
N GLY A 256 -11.16 11.09 12.56
CA GLY A 256 -10.54 12.37 12.87
C GLY A 256 -10.84 13.49 11.87
N ALA A 257 -10.31 14.69 12.17
CA ALA A 257 -10.46 15.85 11.30
C ALA A 257 -9.67 15.72 9.99
N ASN A 258 -8.60 14.91 10.00
CA ASN A 258 -7.77 14.67 8.83
C ASN A 258 -8.30 13.55 7.92
N ASN A 259 -9.46 12.95 8.24
CA ASN A 259 -10.07 11.85 7.50
C ASN A 259 -9.12 10.68 7.23
N VAL A 260 -8.43 10.23 8.28
CA VAL A 260 -7.52 9.08 8.21
C VAL A 260 -8.33 7.84 7.86
N ALA A 261 -7.99 7.15 6.78
CA ALA A 261 -8.75 6.00 6.34
C ALA A 261 -8.59 4.81 7.30
N VAL A 262 -9.65 4.02 7.49
CA VAL A 262 -9.62 2.75 8.22
C VAL A 262 -9.55 1.61 7.20
N PRO A 263 -8.43 0.92 7.03
CA PRO A 263 -8.32 -0.18 6.07
C PRO A 263 -9.32 -1.29 6.37
N THR A 264 -9.80 -1.96 5.32
CA THR A 264 -10.68 -3.14 5.48
C THR A 264 -9.88 -4.37 5.88
N HIS A 265 -8.64 -4.47 5.41
CA HIS A 265 -7.72 -5.59 5.62
C HIS A 265 -6.29 -5.05 5.66
N PHE A 266 -5.37 -5.91 6.10
CA PHE A 266 -3.93 -5.69 6.00
C PHE A 266 -3.27 -6.90 5.37
N PHE A 267 -2.14 -6.70 4.69
CA PHE A 267 -1.32 -7.78 4.17
C PHE A 267 0.08 -7.79 4.79
N LYS A 268 0.69 -8.98 4.77
CA LYS A 268 2.15 -9.14 4.85
C LYS A 268 2.59 -10.09 3.73
N VAL A 269 3.60 -9.70 2.96
CA VAL A 269 4.28 -10.59 2.02
C VAL A 269 5.73 -10.70 2.42
N ILE A 270 6.18 -11.93 2.62
CA ILE A 270 7.43 -12.30 3.24
C ILE A 270 8.25 -13.09 2.23
N VAL A 271 9.55 -12.79 2.12
CA VAL A 271 10.53 -13.61 1.42
C VAL A 271 11.66 -13.95 2.38
N GLY A 272 11.83 -15.23 2.64
CA GLY A 272 12.96 -15.79 3.39
C GLY A 272 14.06 -16.25 2.45
N GLU A 273 15.29 -15.85 2.73
CA GLU A 273 16.51 -16.34 2.04
C GLU A 273 17.25 -17.33 2.94
N MET A 274 17.36 -18.57 2.47
CA MET A 274 18.12 -19.64 3.11
C MET A 274 19.64 -19.41 2.97
N GLU A 275 20.44 -20.13 3.75
CA GLU A 275 21.92 -20.08 3.65
C GLU A 275 22.45 -20.45 2.25
N ASN A 276 21.77 -21.40 1.58
CA ASN A 276 22.10 -21.80 0.22
C ASN A 276 21.56 -20.85 -0.86
N ARG A 277 21.03 -19.67 -0.47
CA ARG A 277 20.42 -18.65 -1.34
C ARG A 277 19.09 -19.02 -1.96
N ASP A 278 18.49 -20.15 -1.57
CA ASP A 278 17.12 -20.46 -1.97
C ASP A 278 16.14 -19.46 -1.34
N LEU A 279 15.14 -19.07 -2.13
CA LEU A 279 14.10 -18.13 -1.71
C LEU A 279 12.77 -18.86 -1.50
N GLU A 280 12.14 -18.60 -0.36
CA GLU A 280 10.80 -19.06 -0.02
C GLU A 280 9.91 -17.86 0.28
N MET A 281 8.67 -17.89 -0.22
CA MET A 281 7.72 -16.78 -0.08
C MET A 281 6.49 -17.20 0.71
N GLU A 282 5.98 -16.29 1.54
CA GLU A 282 4.69 -16.42 2.21
C GLU A 282 3.88 -15.13 2.07
N ALA A 283 2.56 -15.25 1.99
CA ALA A 283 1.67 -14.10 1.85
C ALA A 283 0.39 -14.28 2.68
N TYR A 284 0.08 -13.26 3.48
CA TYR A 284 -1.05 -13.22 4.40
C TYR A 284 -1.91 -11.99 4.13
N VAL A 285 -3.22 -12.14 4.23
CA VAL A 285 -4.19 -11.05 4.24
C VAL A 285 -5.16 -11.29 5.39
N LEU A 286 -5.27 -10.35 6.33
CA LEU A 286 -6.16 -10.46 7.48
C LEU A 286 -7.18 -9.31 7.47
N PRO A 287 -8.45 -9.56 7.80
CA PRO A 287 -9.45 -8.52 7.95
C PRO A 287 -9.15 -7.64 9.17
N ASN A 288 -9.44 -6.35 9.07
CA ASN A 288 -9.31 -5.39 10.17
C ASN A 288 -10.54 -5.47 11.09
N GLU A 289 -10.72 -6.62 11.73
CA GLU A 289 -11.81 -6.94 12.66
C GLU A 289 -11.30 -7.90 13.73
N ALA A 290 -12.06 -8.10 14.81
CA ALA A 290 -11.67 -9.05 15.84
C ALA A 290 -11.69 -10.48 15.28
N ILE A 291 -10.56 -11.17 15.34
CA ILE A 291 -10.37 -12.54 14.84
C ILE A 291 -10.24 -13.48 16.05
N PRO A 292 -11.08 -14.53 16.17
CA PRO A 292 -11.00 -15.50 17.28
C PRO A 292 -9.65 -16.21 17.40
N ASP A 293 -9.22 -16.53 18.63
CA ASP A 293 -7.90 -17.10 18.94
C ASP A 293 -7.63 -18.48 18.34
N ASP A 294 -8.66 -19.24 18.03
CA ASP A 294 -8.61 -20.56 17.41
C ASP A 294 -8.47 -20.52 15.88
N VAL A 295 -8.68 -19.36 15.24
CA VAL A 295 -8.58 -19.24 13.78
C VAL A 295 -7.11 -19.05 13.38
N PRO A 296 -6.45 -20.01 12.70
CA PRO A 296 -5.13 -19.79 12.14
C PRO A 296 -5.21 -18.70 11.06
N PRO A 297 -4.13 -17.92 10.84
CA PRO A 297 -4.13 -16.94 9.76
C PRO A 297 -4.29 -17.68 8.42
N ASP A 298 -5.45 -17.54 7.78
CA ASP A 298 -5.72 -18.13 6.48
C ASP A 298 -4.75 -17.55 5.43
N SER A 299 -4.19 -18.44 4.61
CA SER A 299 -3.41 -18.06 3.42
C SER A 299 -4.38 -17.64 2.31
N VAL A 300 -4.77 -16.36 2.27
CA VAL A 300 -5.70 -15.86 1.25
C VAL A 300 -4.93 -15.47 -0.02
N GLU A 301 -4.63 -16.48 -0.83
CA GLU A 301 -3.85 -16.42 -2.08
C GLU A 301 -4.43 -15.56 -3.23
N ARG A 302 -5.45 -14.71 -3.02
CA ARG A 302 -6.08 -13.97 -4.14
C ARG A 302 -6.47 -12.50 -3.90
N ALA A 303 -6.35 -11.95 -2.69
CA ALA A 303 -6.97 -10.66 -2.38
C ALA A 303 -6.07 -9.42 -2.56
N ALA A 304 -4.74 -9.55 -2.54
CA ALA A 304 -3.87 -8.40 -2.39
C ALA A 304 -3.70 -7.53 -3.66
N GLY A 305 -3.92 -8.06 -4.88
CA GLY A 305 -3.85 -7.26 -6.12
C GLY A 305 -2.53 -6.51 -6.33
N LEU A 306 -1.45 -6.95 -5.69
CA LEU A 306 -0.15 -6.28 -5.66
C LEU A 306 0.93 -7.24 -6.18
N LEU A 307 1.80 -6.73 -7.05
CA LEU A 307 3.03 -7.40 -7.47
C LEU A 307 4.11 -7.09 -6.44
N PHE A 308 4.35 -8.01 -5.51
CA PHE A 308 5.49 -7.92 -4.62
C PHE A 308 6.66 -8.70 -5.21
N PHE A 309 7.88 -8.19 -5.02
CA PHE A 309 9.13 -8.81 -5.48
C PHE A 309 9.21 -8.95 -7.00
N ASP A 310 8.96 -7.87 -7.74
CA ASP A 310 9.01 -7.81 -9.21
C ASP A 310 10.37 -8.19 -9.80
N ARG A 311 11.44 -8.08 -9.00
CA ARG A 311 12.80 -8.53 -9.36
C ARG A 311 13.07 -10.02 -9.10
N ILE A 312 12.14 -10.75 -8.49
CA ILE A 312 12.21 -12.21 -8.34
C ILE A 312 11.25 -12.82 -9.36
N ALA A 313 11.78 -13.45 -10.39
CA ALA A 313 10.95 -14.24 -11.29
C ALA A 313 10.36 -15.41 -10.48
N ARG A 314 9.05 -15.69 -10.60
CA ARG A 314 8.37 -16.71 -9.75
C ARG A 314 8.98 -18.10 -9.87
N ASN A 315 9.64 -18.42 -10.97
CA ASN A 315 10.40 -19.65 -11.19
C ASN A 315 11.67 -19.77 -10.32
N GLN A 316 12.14 -18.67 -9.73
CA GLN A 316 13.29 -18.63 -8.80
C GLN A 316 12.90 -18.97 -7.36
N LEU A 317 11.61 -18.91 -7.02
CA LEU A 317 11.11 -19.29 -5.69
C LEU A 317 11.06 -20.83 -5.59
N LYS A 318 11.51 -21.38 -4.45
CA LYS A 318 11.41 -22.82 -4.17
C LYS A 318 10.07 -23.20 -3.58
N LYS A 319 9.49 -22.32 -2.76
CA LYS A 319 8.18 -22.52 -2.15
C LYS A 319 7.37 -21.23 -2.10
N ILE A 320 6.05 -21.39 -2.19
CA ILE A 320 5.06 -20.37 -1.86
C ILE A 320 4.13 -20.97 -0.82
N ASN A 321 4.00 -20.34 0.35
CA ASN A 321 3.14 -20.79 1.46
C ASN A 321 3.37 -22.28 1.81
N GLY A 322 4.64 -22.68 1.89
CA GLY A 322 5.04 -24.08 2.19
C GLY A 322 4.90 -25.08 1.04
N LYS A 323 4.30 -24.70 -0.12
CA LYS A 323 4.15 -25.59 -1.30
C LYS A 323 5.30 -25.39 -2.29
N LYS A 324 5.88 -26.48 -2.80
CA LYS A 324 6.93 -26.42 -3.83
C LYS A 324 6.36 -25.90 -5.16
N ILE A 325 7.11 -25.03 -5.83
CA ILE A 325 6.77 -24.57 -7.19
C ILE A 325 7.14 -25.69 -8.18
N GLY A 326 6.16 -26.18 -8.95
CA GLY A 326 6.34 -27.31 -9.89
C GLY A 326 5.23 -28.38 -9.86
N TRP A 327 4.22 -28.24 -8.99
CA TRP A 327 3.02 -29.09 -8.93
C TRP A 327 1.73 -28.24 -8.91
N LEU A 328 1.58 -27.35 -9.89
CA LEU A 328 0.34 -26.61 -10.15
C LEU A 328 -0.15 -26.91 -11.57
#